data_AF-A0A291DWY2-F1
#
_entry.id   AF-A0A291DWY2-F1
#
_cell.length_a   1.000
_cell.length_b   1.000
_cell.length_c   1.000
_cell.angle_alpha   90.00
_cell.angle_beta   90.00
_cell.angle_gamma   90.00
#
_symmetry.space_group_name_H-M   'P 1'
#
loop_
_entity.id
_entity.type
_entity.pdbx_description
1 polymer ?
#
loop_
_entity_poly.entity_id
_entity_poly.type
_entity_poly.pdbx_seq_one_letter_code
_entity_poly.pdbx_strand_id
1 'polypeptide(L)'
;MYAQMKKSKENKNSAVAASVAQKKGNGKYPFGFVDNRSAAVAYKKPQGQVNNGPQRTQIPQLQLMTNVNGIPVSQRAGVIQRVQTVTITNNVDNYDSGWLQAETQRRGVESGPRAEAQTVANIVGGTWVGGHMVNDALGGGGGFSNIVPITSSMNNQHHTIENAAQNIVGNIGSAYEVRYYMNILNRTNYIVTPNNDRINNLPDQFQQRYTFRTKEVQAGGTTSRPIAYQAPGPITTVTGSVLNMHV
;
A
#
# COMPACT_ATOMS: atom_id res chain seq x y z
N MET A 1 30.22 -45.93 -32.00
CA MET A 1 30.64 -44.65 -31.40
C MET A 1 29.76 -44.41 -30.18
N TYR A 2 30.32 -44.41 -28.97
CA TYR A 2 29.52 -44.31 -27.73
C TYR A 2 29.41 -42.86 -27.26
N ALA A 3 28.18 -42.43 -27.00
CA ALA A 3 27.83 -41.11 -26.49
C ALA A 3 28.15 -41.01 -24.99
N GLN A 4 28.95 -40.01 -24.59
CA GLN A 4 29.17 -39.67 -23.20
C GLN A 4 28.27 -38.49 -22.80
N MET A 5 27.25 -38.75 -22.00
CA MET A 5 26.47 -37.71 -21.31
C MET A 5 27.27 -37.22 -20.09
N LYS A 6 27.59 -35.91 -20.05
CA LYS A 6 28.17 -35.26 -18.86
C LYS A 6 27.06 -34.88 -17.87
N LYS A 7 27.21 -35.36 -16.64
CA LYS A 7 26.32 -35.14 -15.49
C LYS A 7 26.21 -33.66 -15.08
N SER A 8 25.03 -33.27 -14.63
CA SER A 8 24.72 -31.97 -14.03
C SER A 8 25.40 -31.78 -12.66
N LYS A 9 25.92 -30.57 -12.43
CA LYS A 9 26.62 -30.14 -11.22
C LYS A 9 25.59 -29.68 -10.17
N GLU A 10 25.46 -30.42 -9.08
CA GLU A 10 24.67 -30.01 -7.90
C GLU A 10 25.36 -28.83 -7.19
N ASN A 11 24.65 -27.71 -7.03
CA ASN A 11 25.07 -26.63 -6.15
C ASN A 11 24.41 -26.80 -4.78
N LYS A 12 25.20 -27.22 -3.79
CA LYS A 12 24.84 -27.24 -2.37
C LYS A 12 25.10 -25.85 -1.77
N ASN A 13 24.09 -24.97 -1.78
CA ASN A 13 24.15 -23.76 -0.97
C ASN A 13 23.53 -24.04 0.40
N SER A 14 24.41 -24.43 1.31
CA SER A 14 24.22 -24.45 2.76
C SER A 14 23.93 -23.02 3.25
N ALA A 15 22.74 -22.80 3.79
CA ALA A 15 22.39 -21.56 4.48
C ALA A 15 22.95 -21.61 5.92
N VAL A 16 24.07 -20.93 6.14
CA VAL A 16 24.63 -20.70 7.47
C VAL A 16 23.82 -19.57 8.13
N ALA A 17 22.89 -19.93 9.01
CA ALA A 17 22.23 -18.97 9.89
C ALA A 17 23.21 -18.59 11.02
N ALA A 18 23.80 -17.41 10.94
CA ALA A 18 24.54 -16.83 12.05
C ALA A 18 23.55 -16.52 13.19
N SER A 19 23.55 -17.37 14.21
CA SER A 19 22.87 -17.13 15.49
C SER A 19 23.48 -15.89 16.14
N VAL A 20 22.79 -14.75 16.07
CA VAL A 20 23.11 -13.56 16.87
C VAL A 20 22.52 -13.77 18.26
N ALA A 21 23.28 -14.43 19.14
CA ALA A 21 22.93 -14.51 20.55
C ALA A 21 23.12 -13.12 21.18
N GLN A 22 22.01 -12.42 21.46
CA GLN A 22 22.04 -11.17 22.22
C GLN A 22 22.43 -11.47 23.67
N LYS A 23 23.67 -11.09 24.01
CA LYS A 23 24.22 -11.16 25.36
C LYS A 23 23.44 -10.23 26.29
N LYS A 24 22.46 -10.77 27.05
CA LYS A 24 21.85 -10.07 28.20
C LYS A 24 22.91 -9.91 29.29
N GLY A 25 23.58 -8.77 29.33
CA GLY A 25 24.41 -8.38 30.47
C GLY A 25 23.53 -7.87 31.61
N ASN A 26 23.79 -8.31 32.85
CA ASN A 26 23.18 -7.81 34.09
C ASN A 26 23.66 -6.38 34.47
N GLY A 27 23.97 -5.54 33.48
CA GLY A 27 24.36 -4.15 33.70
C GLY A 27 23.11 -3.30 33.92
N LYS A 28 23.02 -2.61 35.06
CA LYS A 28 22.10 -1.48 35.24
C LYS A 28 22.44 -0.43 34.17
N TYR A 29 21.71 -0.43 33.06
CA TYR A 29 21.81 0.62 32.05
C TYR A 29 21.19 1.90 32.63
N PRO A 30 21.89 3.06 32.60
CA PRO A 30 21.40 4.33 33.17
C PRO A 30 20.35 5.04 32.30
N PHE A 31 19.94 4.45 31.18
CA PHE A 31 18.96 5.04 30.28
C PHE A 31 17.57 4.53 30.63
N GLY A 32 16.88 5.26 31.51
CA GLY A 32 15.44 5.06 31.73
C GLY A 32 14.69 5.44 30.47
N PHE A 33 13.85 4.54 29.95
CA PHE A 33 12.83 4.92 28.99
C PHE A 33 11.91 5.93 29.68
N VAL A 34 12.02 7.20 29.30
CA VAL A 34 11.10 8.24 29.75
C VAL A 34 9.82 8.05 28.94
N ASP A 35 8.81 7.46 29.57
CA ASP A 35 7.46 7.39 29.03
C ASP A 35 6.86 8.79 29.01
N ASN A 36 6.94 9.43 27.84
CA ASN A 36 6.47 10.81 27.63
C ASN A 36 5.03 10.85 27.08
N ARG A 37 4.20 9.85 27.40
CA ARG A 37 2.76 9.90 27.11
C ARG A 37 2.13 11.07 27.87
N SER A 38 1.80 12.15 27.14
CA SER A 38 1.05 13.27 27.69
C SER A 38 -0.23 12.73 28.33
N ALA A 39 -0.44 13.02 29.61
CA ALA A 39 -1.63 12.63 30.36
C ALA A 39 -2.87 12.96 29.52
N ALA A 40 -3.60 11.92 29.12
CA ALA A 40 -4.84 12.07 28.38
C ALA A 40 -5.76 12.95 29.22
N VAL A 41 -6.04 14.15 28.71
CA VAL A 41 -7.00 15.08 29.30
C VAL A 41 -8.34 14.36 29.35
N ALA A 42 -8.74 13.98 30.56
CA ALA A 42 -10.06 13.45 30.82
C ALA A 42 -11.08 14.54 30.49
N TYR A 43 -11.79 14.37 29.38
CA TYR A 43 -12.92 15.23 29.04
C TYR A 43 -14.00 15.06 30.12
N LYS A 44 -14.13 16.08 30.98
CA LYS A 44 -15.28 16.26 31.87
C LYS A 44 -16.55 16.31 31.01
N LYS A 45 -17.44 15.34 31.22
CA LYS A 45 -18.83 15.40 30.74
C LYS A 45 -19.52 16.62 31.36
N PRO A 46 -20.20 17.48 30.58
CA PRO A 46 -21.16 18.40 31.16
C PRO A 46 -22.41 17.61 31.59
N GLN A 47 -22.73 17.67 32.88
CA GLN A 47 -24.07 17.40 33.38
C GLN A 47 -24.96 18.58 32.99
N GLY A 48 -25.86 18.36 32.04
CA GLY A 48 -26.99 19.23 31.75
C GLY A 48 -28.28 18.41 31.82
N GLN A 49 -29.07 18.64 32.86
CA GLN A 49 -30.47 18.20 32.93
C GLN A 49 -31.36 19.11 32.06
N VAL A 50 -32.61 18.64 31.85
CA VAL A 50 -33.82 19.25 31.24
C VAL A 50 -33.82 19.32 29.69
N ASN A 51 -34.80 18.78 28.95
CA ASN A 51 -36.24 18.71 29.18
C ASN A 51 -36.92 17.50 28.48
N ASN A 52 -38.09 17.15 29.03
CA ASN A 52 -39.04 16.14 28.56
C ASN A 52 -39.56 16.37 27.13
N GLY A 53 -39.70 15.29 26.36
CA GLY A 53 -40.51 15.22 25.13
C GLY A 53 -40.45 13.83 24.47
N PRO A 54 -41.58 13.14 24.22
CA PRO A 54 -41.58 11.73 23.85
C PRO A 54 -41.57 11.55 22.33
N GLN A 55 -40.70 10.69 21.81
CA GLN A 55 -41.12 9.61 20.91
C GLN A 55 -39.98 8.61 20.75
N ARG A 56 -40.11 7.57 21.57
CA ARG A 56 -39.40 6.31 21.51
C ARG A 56 -39.72 5.69 20.15
N THR A 57 -38.81 5.76 19.17
CA THR A 57 -38.85 4.84 18.04
C THR A 57 -38.57 3.47 18.63
N GLN A 58 -39.65 2.75 18.92
CA GLN A 58 -39.58 1.38 19.38
C GLN A 58 -38.91 0.58 18.27
N ILE A 59 -37.70 0.09 18.56
CA ILE A 59 -37.20 -1.12 17.92
C ILE A 59 -38.32 -2.14 18.13
N PRO A 60 -38.88 -2.78 17.08
CA PRO A 60 -39.85 -3.83 17.29
C PRO A 60 -39.15 -4.90 18.14
N GLN A 61 -39.54 -5.00 19.41
CA GLN A 61 -39.32 -6.24 20.13
C GLN A 61 -40.06 -7.28 19.29
N LEU A 62 -39.32 -8.21 18.67
CA LEU A 62 -39.92 -9.39 18.10
C LEU A 62 -40.70 -10.08 19.22
N GLN A 63 -42.01 -9.83 19.27
CA GLN A 63 -42.91 -10.61 20.08
C GLN A 63 -42.90 -12.00 19.47
N LEU A 64 -42.30 -12.96 20.18
CA LEU A 64 -42.52 -14.37 19.92
C LEU A 64 -44.02 -14.62 20.11
N MET A 65 -44.78 -14.62 19.02
CA MET A 65 -46.13 -15.15 19.03
C MET A 65 -46.03 -16.67 19.17
N THR A 66 -46.25 -17.18 20.38
CA THR A 66 -46.59 -18.58 20.57
C THR A 66 -47.98 -18.81 19.96
N ASN A 67 -48.05 -19.66 18.94
CA ASN A 67 -49.31 -20.11 18.37
C ASN A 67 -50.02 -21.03 19.39
N VAL A 68 -51.35 -21.08 19.35
CA VAL A 68 -52.27 -21.64 20.38
C VAL A 68 -52.11 -23.17 20.61
N ASN A 69 -51.17 -23.82 19.93
CA ASN A 69 -50.94 -25.27 19.99
C ASN A 69 -49.56 -25.68 20.54
N GLY A 70 -48.79 -24.78 21.18
CA GLY A 70 -47.55 -25.16 21.87
C GLY A 70 -46.41 -25.65 20.96
N ILE A 71 -46.51 -25.52 19.65
CA ILE A 71 -45.43 -25.82 18.72
C ILE A 71 -44.53 -24.58 18.63
N PRO A 72 -43.23 -24.66 19.01
CA PRO A 72 -42.30 -23.57 18.79
C PRO A 72 -42.18 -23.34 17.28
N VAL A 73 -42.74 -22.23 16.79
CA VAL A 73 -42.45 -21.75 15.45
C VAL A 73 -40.99 -21.34 15.46
N SER A 74 -40.12 -22.22 14.99
CA SER A 74 -38.73 -21.90 14.69
C SER A 74 -38.76 -20.84 13.59
N GLN A 75 -38.82 -19.58 13.98
CA GLN A 75 -38.50 -18.46 13.12
C GLN A 75 -37.01 -18.61 12.83
N ARG A 76 -36.67 -19.43 11.83
CA ARG A 76 -35.44 -19.24 11.06
C ARG A 76 -35.59 -17.86 10.44
N ALA A 77 -35.24 -16.83 11.21
CA ALA A 77 -35.03 -15.49 10.70
C ALA A 77 -33.97 -15.66 9.61
N GLY A 78 -34.44 -15.72 8.36
CA GLY A 78 -33.56 -15.78 7.21
C GLY A 78 -32.69 -14.55 7.30
N VAL A 79 -31.41 -14.74 7.60
CA VAL A 79 -30.44 -13.66 7.53
C VAL A 79 -30.43 -13.24 6.07
N ILE A 80 -31.10 -12.12 5.74
CA ILE A 80 -31.05 -11.55 4.41
C ILE A 80 -29.60 -11.12 4.21
N GLN A 81 -28.82 -11.95 3.51
CA GLN A 81 -27.46 -11.60 3.12
C GLN A 81 -27.57 -10.43 2.13
N ARG A 82 -27.04 -9.28 2.52
CA ARG A 82 -26.91 -8.13 1.62
C ARG A 82 -25.66 -8.33 0.78
N VAL A 83 -25.85 -8.48 -0.53
CA VAL A 83 -24.77 -8.46 -1.51
C VAL A 83 -24.08 -7.09 -1.45
N GLN A 84 -22.77 -7.09 -1.23
CA GLN A 84 -21.94 -5.91 -1.29
C GLN A 84 -21.38 -5.74 -2.71
N THR A 85 -21.28 -4.49 -3.17
CA THR A 85 -20.61 -4.18 -4.45
C THR A 85 -19.72 -2.98 -4.25
N VAL A 86 -18.45 -3.15 -4.61
CA VAL A 86 -17.44 -2.09 -4.66
C VAL A 86 -16.95 -1.94 -6.09
N THR A 87 -16.77 -0.70 -6.52
CA THR A 87 -16.07 -0.37 -7.76
C THR A 87 -14.86 0.46 -7.39
N ILE A 88 -13.67 0.06 -7.85
CA ILE A 88 -12.44 0.80 -7.59
C ILE A 88 -12.50 2.14 -8.34
N THR A 89 -12.39 3.23 -7.58
CA THR A 89 -12.55 4.60 -8.07
C THR A 89 -11.47 4.97 -9.09
N ASN A 90 -10.23 4.54 -8.84
CA ASN A 90 -9.11 4.82 -9.72
C ASN A 90 -9.15 3.92 -10.97
N ASN A 91 -9.25 4.54 -12.14
CA ASN A 91 -9.28 3.90 -13.46
C ASN A 91 -8.05 4.24 -14.33
N VAL A 92 -7.00 4.83 -13.75
CA VAL A 92 -5.75 5.15 -14.44
C VAL A 92 -4.87 3.90 -14.45
N ASP A 93 -4.31 3.56 -15.61
CA ASP A 93 -3.42 2.40 -15.74
C ASP A 93 -1.95 2.78 -15.93
N ASN A 94 -1.69 4.01 -16.36
CA ASN A 94 -0.34 4.48 -16.64
C ASN A 94 0.02 5.65 -15.73
N TYR A 95 1.04 5.45 -14.92
CA TYR A 95 1.50 6.43 -13.95
C TYR A 95 2.92 6.85 -14.27
N ASP A 96 3.19 8.13 -14.09
CA ASP A 96 4.45 8.76 -14.44
C ASP A 96 4.77 9.86 -13.44
N SER A 97 5.94 9.74 -12.81
CA SER A 97 6.43 10.75 -11.86
C SER A 97 6.94 12.04 -12.52
N GLY A 98 7.19 12.03 -13.84
CA GLY A 98 8.01 13.04 -14.49
C GLY A 98 9.50 12.93 -14.09
N TRP A 99 10.32 13.87 -14.54
CA TRP A 99 11.73 13.91 -14.14
C TRP A 99 11.88 14.52 -12.75
N LEU A 100 12.50 13.77 -11.84
CA LEU A 100 12.76 14.13 -10.47
C LEU A 100 14.26 14.33 -10.25
N GLN A 101 14.61 15.43 -9.60
CA GLN A 101 16.00 15.78 -9.29
C GLN A 101 16.35 15.61 -7.80
N ALA A 102 15.34 15.44 -6.96
CA ALA A 102 15.43 15.20 -5.52
C ALA A 102 14.18 14.41 -5.07
N GLU A 103 14.25 13.81 -3.88
CA GLU A 103 13.07 13.25 -3.22
C GLU A 103 12.05 14.34 -2.90
N THR A 104 10.77 13.99 -3.00
CA THR A 104 9.66 14.84 -2.58
C THR A 104 9.23 14.56 -1.15
N GLN A 105 8.56 15.54 -0.54
CA GLN A 105 8.00 15.37 0.80
C GLN A 105 6.93 14.28 0.81
N ARG A 106 7.10 13.32 1.72
CA ARG A 106 6.16 12.22 1.95
C ARG A 106 4.80 12.74 2.43
N ARG A 107 3.73 12.37 1.73
CA ARG A 107 2.35 12.82 2.00
C ARG A 107 1.48 11.72 2.63
N GLY A 108 1.90 10.46 2.56
CA GLY A 108 1.09 9.32 2.99
C GLY A 108 -0.14 9.08 2.11
N VAL A 109 -1.09 8.30 2.62
CA VAL A 109 -2.34 7.93 1.95
C VAL A 109 -3.52 8.67 2.57
N GLU A 110 -4.37 9.26 1.74
CA GLU A 110 -5.60 9.94 2.16
C GLU A 110 -6.64 8.95 2.73
N SER A 111 -7.59 9.45 3.50
CA SER A 111 -8.60 8.59 4.16
C SER A 111 -9.51 7.85 3.17
N GLY A 112 -9.85 8.47 2.03
CA GLY A 112 -10.71 7.89 0.99
C GLY A 112 -10.14 6.60 0.41
N PRO A 113 -8.96 6.63 -0.24
CA PRO A 113 -8.36 5.42 -0.80
C PRO A 113 -8.07 4.33 0.25
N ARG A 114 -7.73 4.72 1.49
CA ARG A 114 -7.57 3.78 2.60
C ARG A 114 -8.89 3.05 2.92
N ALA A 115 -10.01 3.77 2.95
CA ALA A 115 -11.33 3.18 3.18
C ALA A 115 -11.77 2.26 2.03
N GLU A 116 -11.44 2.60 0.79
CA GLU A 116 -11.70 1.73 -0.37
C GLU A 116 -10.94 0.40 -0.24
N ALA A 117 -9.64 0.46 0.09
CA ALA A 117 -8.84 -0.75 0.33
C ALA A 117 -9.37 -1.60 1.50
N GLN A 118 -9.87 -0.97 2.57
CA GLN A 118 -10.49 -1.69 3.68
C GLN A 118 -11.80 -2.36 3.27
N THR A 119 -12.60 -1.73 2.41
CA THR A 119 -13.83 -2.34 1.88
C THR A 119 -13.50 -3.55 1.02
N VAL A 120 -12.47 -3.47 0.19
CA VAL A 120 -11.94 -4.63 -0.54
C VAL A 120 -11.54 -5.73 0.44
N ALA A 121 -10.73 -5.43 1.46
CA ALA A 121 -10.33 -6.42 2.48
C ALA A 121 -11.52 -7.11 3.16
N ASN A 122 -12.60 -6.38 3.42
CA ASN A 122 -13.80 -6.95 4.05
C ASN A 122 -14.55 -7.91 3.11
N ILE A 123 -14.47 -7.71 1.80
CA ILE A 123 -15.14 -8.54 0.79
C ILE A 123 -14.29 -9.78 0.46
N VAL A 124 -13.02 -9.62 0.14
CA VAL A 124 -12.15 -10.75 -0.31
C VAL A 124 -11.33 -11.39 0.81
N GLY A 125 -11.27 -10.78 2.00
CA GLY A 125 -10.36 -11.20 3.07
C GLY A 125 -8.91 -10.80 2.81
N GLY A 126 -8.00 -11.23 3.71
CA GLY A 126 -6.57 -10.92 3.61
C GLY A 126 -6.19 -9.50 4.04
N THR A 127 -4.94 -9.12 3.80
CA THR A 127 -4.40 -7.81 4.19
C THR A 127 -4.23 -6.89 2.99
N TRP A 128 -5.00 -5.81 2.94
CA TRP A 128 -5.01 -4.83 1.86
C TRP A 128 -4.59 -3.45 2.34
N VAL A 129 -3.96 -2.70 1.45
CA VAL A 129 -3.55 -1.31 1.68
C VAL A 129 -3.90 -0.46 0.46
N GLY A 130 -4.05 0.85 0.65
CA GLY A 130 -4.01 1.79 -0.46
C GLY A 130 -2.57 1.94 -0.92
N GLY A 131 -2.18 1.22 -1.97
CA GLY A 131 -0.83 1.24 -2.52
C GLY A 131 -0.60 2.43 -3.43
N HIS A 132 0.53 3.09 -3.25
CA HIS A 132 1.01 4.13 -4.16
C HIS A 132 1.41 3.53 -5.51
N MET A 133 0.92 4.10 -6.60
CA MET A 133 1.33 3.74 -7.95
C MET A 133 2.63 4.44 -8.33
N VAL A 134 2.76 5.72 -7.95
CA VAL A 134 4.03 6.43 -7.82
C VAL A 134 4.28 6.66 -6.34
N ASN A 135 5.46 6.27 -5.85
CA ASN A 135 5.85 6.49 -4.46
C ASN A 135 5.81 7.99 -4.08
N ASP A 136 5.47 8.31 -2.82
CA ASP A 136 5.37 9.69 -2.36
C ASP A 136 6.70 10.43 -2.27
N ALA A 137 7.82 9.71 -2.12
CA ALA A 137 9.17 10.27 -2.26
C ALA A 137 9.57 10.50 -3.74
N LEU A 138 8.80 9.92 -4.68
CA LEU A 138 8.95 10.07 -6.12
C LEU A 138 7.84 10.95 -6.74
N GLY A 139 7.28 11.87 -5.97
CA GLY A 139 6.27 12.84 -6.44
C GLY A 139 4.83 12.33 -6.45
N GLY A 140 4.57 11.10 -6.01
CA GLY A 140 3.23 10.54 -5.95
C GLY A 140 2.31 11.21 -4.92
N GLY A 141 1.05 11.42 -5.29
CA GLY A 141 0.00 11.90 -4.40
C GLY A 141 -0.61 10.79 -3.53
N GLY A 142 -1.29 11.17 -2.44
CA GLY A 142 -1.99 10.25 -1.54
C GLY A 142 -3.46 9.97 -1.89
N GLY A 143 -3.99 10.58 -2.95
CA GLY A 143 -5.40 10.51 -3.34
C GLY A 143 -5.72 9.46 -4.40
N PHE A 144 -6.99 9.35 -4.76
CA PHE A 144 -7.49 8.35 -5.72
C PHE A 144 -6.87 8.40 -7.12
N SER A 145 -6.18 9.49 -7.50
CA SER A 145 -5.49 9.55 -8.79
C SER A 145 -4.17 8.77 -8.81
N ASN A 146 -3.66 8.32 -7.66
CA ASN A 146 -2.37 7.63 -7.52
C ASN A 146 -2.41 6.44 -6.56
N ILE A 147 -3.52 6.24 -5.85
CA ILE A 147 -3.69 5.12 -4.93
C ILE A 147 -4.68 4.12 -5.52
N VAL A 148 -4.36 2.83 -5.41
CA VAL A 148 -5.29 1.72 -5.69
C VAL A 148 -5.21 0.69 -4.56
N PRO A 149 -6.28 -0.08 -4.29
CA PRO A 149 -6.20 -1.21 -3.38
C PRO A 149 -5.26 -2.28 -3.92
N ILE A 150 -4.26 -2.67 -3.13
CA ILE A 150 -3.36 -3.80 -3.40
C ILE A 150 -3.15 -4.63 -2.13
N THR A 151 -2.70 -5.87 -2.29
CA THR A 151 -2.33 -6.70 -1.15
C THR A 151 -1.06 -6.18 -0.48
N SER A 152 -0.90 -6.42 0.83
CA SER A 152 0.31 -6.03 1.55
C SER A 152 1.58 -6.71 0.99
N SER A 153 1.45 -7.95 0.51
CA SER A 153 2.55 -8.68 -0.13
C SER A 153 3.01 -7.97 -1.41
N MET A 154 2.08 -7.58 -2.26
CA MET A 154 2.36 -6.83 -3.48
C MET A 154 2.97 -5.46 -3.18
N ASN A 155 2.44 -4.75 -2.17
CA ASN A 155 3.03 -3.49 -1.73
C ASN A 155 4.50 -3.65 -1.30
N ASN A 156 4.84 -4.73 -0.60
CA ASN A 156 6.23 -5.02 -0.24
C ASN A 156 7.11 -5.30 -1.47
N GLN A 157 6.56 -5.95 -2.50
CA GLN A 157 7.27 -6.18 -3.77
C GLN A 157 7.49 -4.87 -4.54
N HIS A 158 6.56 -3.91 -4.47
CA HIS A 158 6.70 -2.58 -5.11
C HIS A 158 7.96 -1.86 -4.65
N HIS A 159 8.27 -1.93 -3.35
CA HIS A 159 9.41 -1.21 -2.78
C HIS A 159 10.77 -1.53 -3.41
N THR A 160 10.94 -2.68 -4.09
CA THR A 160 12.24 -3.02 -4.69
C THR A 160 12.64 -2.04 -5.80
N ILE A 161 11.73 -1.77 -6.76
CA ILE A 161 12.03 -0.86 -7.88
C ILE A 161 11.95 0.60 -7.43
N GLU A 162 11.02 0.93 -6.52
CA GLU A 162 10.92 2.26 -5.92
C GLU A 162 12.21 2.64 -5.18
N ASN A 163 12.74 1.76 -4.32
CA ASN A 163 13.97 2.00 -3.59
C ASN A 163 15.17 2.14 -4.53
N ALA A 164 15.22 1.38 -5.62
CA ALA A 164 16.27 1.52 -6.62
C ALA A 164 16.22 2.89 -7.32
N ALA A 165 15.03 3.36 -7.69
CA ALA A 165 14.85 4.71 -8.25
C ALA A 165 15.17 5.81 -7.22
N GLN A 166 14.73 5.63 -5.97
CA GLN A 166 15.05 6.55 -4.87
C GLN A 166 16.55 6.63 -4.62
N ASN A 167 17.27 5.52 -4.59
CA ASN A 167 18.72 5.52 -4.38
C ASN A 167 19.50 6.31 -5.45
N ILE A 168 18.93 6.47 -6.67
CA ILE A 168 19.53 7.29 -7.73
C ILE A 168 19.35 8.78 -7.46
N VAL A 169 18.19 9.19 -6.93
CA VAL A 169 17.83 10.60 -6.72
C VAL A 169 18.11 11.10 -5.29
N GLY A 170 18.09 10.20 -4.31
CA GLY A 170 17.88 10.44 -2.88
C GLY A 170 19.02 11.07 -2.10
N ASN A 171 20.17 11.31 -2.75
CA ASN A 171 21.18 12.16 -2.16
C ASN A 171 21.05 13.57 -2.73
N ILE A 172 20.84 14.56 -1.86
CA ILE A 172 21.00 15.97 -2.20
C ILE A 172 22.38 16.11 -2.87
N GLY A 173 22.39 16.62 -4.10
CA GLY A 173 23.62 16.69 -4.92
C GLY A 173 23.84 15.49 -5.85
N SER A 174 22.88 14.57 -5.99
CA SER A 174 22.94 13.56 -7.06
C SER A 174 23.07 14.24 -8.42
N ALA A 175 24.02 13.76 -9.23
CA ALA A 175 24.22 14.20 -10.60
C ALA A 175 23.14 13.65 -11.54
N TYR A 176 22.19 12.85 -11.03
CA TYR A 176 21.18 12.16 -11.83
C TYR A 176 19.77 12.67 -11.56
N GLU A 177 18.96 12.70 -12.61
CA GLU A 177 17.52 12.78 -12.50
C GLU A 177 16.88 11.44 -12.89
N VAL A 178 15.77 11.13 -12.25
CA VAL A 178 15.04 9.86 -12.42
C VAL A 178 13.61 10.13 -12.83
N ARG A 179 13.06 9.28 -13.70
CA ARG A 179 11.64 9.23 -14.04
C ARG A 179 11.14 7.82 -13.86
N TYR A 180 10.24 7.66 -12.91
CA TYR A 180 9.61 6.41 -12.53
C TYR A 180 8.25 6.25 -13.22
N TYR A 181 7.94 5.02 -13.63
CA TYR A 181 6.70 4.62 -14.25
C TYR A 181 6.12 3.39 -13.55
N MET A 182 4.80 3.37 -13.47
CA MET A 182 4.03 2.21 -13.04
C MET A 182 2.91 1.97 -14.03
N ASN A 183 2.72 0.71 -14.42
CA ASN A 183 1.69 0.29 -15.35
C ASN A 183 0.85 -0.80 -14.69
N ILE A 184 -0.46 -0.59 -14.61
CA ILE A 184 -1.43 -1.65 -14.33
C ILE A 184 -1.66 -2.37 -15.66
N LEU A 185 -1.23 -3.62 -15.73
CA LEU A 185 -1.30 -4.42 -16.96
C LEU A 185 -2.67 -5.07 -17.13
N ASN A 186 -3.32 -5.39 -16.01
CA ASN A 186 -4.63 -6.03 -16.02
C ASN A 186 -5.46 -5.61 -14.80
N ARG A 187 -6.78 -5.62 -15.02
CA ARG A 187 -7.80 -5.37 -14.00
C ARG A 187 -8.89 -6.40 -14.14
N THR A 188 -9.32 -6.94 -13.01
CA THR A 188 -10.30 -8.01 -12.98
C THR A 188 -11.54 -7.61 -12.17
N ASN A 189 -12.70 -8.06 -12.63
CA ASN A 189 -13.93 -8.00 -11.87
C ASN A 189 -14.08 -9.32 -11.10
N TYR A 190 -14.17 -9.25 -9.78
CA TYR A 190 -14.29 -10.41 -8.90
C TYR A 190 -15.73 -10.57 -8.42
N ILE A 191 -16.21 -11.81 -8.42
CA ILE A 191 -17.42 -12.23 -7.71
C ILE A 191 -16.96 -13.13 -6.57
N VAL A 192 -17.23 -12.73 -5.33
CA VAL A 192 -16.84 -13.45 -4.12
C VAL A 192 -18.03 -14.27 -3.62
N THR A 193 -17.83 -15.58 -3.59
CA THR A 193 -18.80 -16.55 -3.08
C THR A 193 -18.55 -16.83 -1.60
N PRO A 194 -19.57 -17.23 -0.82
CA PRO A 194 -20.94 -17.58 -1.21
C PRO A 194 -21.91 -16.38 -1.31
N ASN A 195 -21.55 -15.20 -0.79
CA ASN A 195 -22.46 -14.06 -0.67
C ASN A 195 -22.75 -13.35 -1.99
N ASN A 196 -22.06 -13.72 -3.08
CA ASN A 196 -22.15 -13.08 -4.39
C ASN A 196 -21.71 -11.60 -4.38
N ASP A 197 -20.85 -11.24 -3.41
CA ASP A 197 -20.27 -9.90 -3.30
C ASP A 197 -19.41 -9.60 -4.54
N ARG A 198 -19.31 -8.33 -4.93
CA ARG A 198 -18.65 -7.94 -6.19
C ARG A 198 -17.60 -6.86 -5.98
N ILE A 199 -16.47 -7.02 -6.65
CA ILE A 199 -15.44 -5.98 -6.77
C ILE A 199 -15.20 -5.75 -8.26
N ASN A 200 -15.45 -4.53 -8.72
CA ASN A 200 -15.21 -4.16 -10.10
C ASN A 200 -13.91 -3.37 -10.22
N ASN A 201 -13.23 -3.57 -11.34
CA ASN A 201 -12.06 -2.77 -11.75
C ASN A 201 -10.84 -2.92 -10.82
N LEU A 202 -10.67 -4.08 -10.18
CA LEU A 202 -9.56 -4.31 -9.24
C LEU A 202 -8.27 -4.63 -9.98
N PRO A 203 -7.19 -3.85 -9.80
CA PRO A 203 -5.88 -4.14 -10.39
C PRO A 203 -5.32 -5.47 -9.90
N ASP A 204 -4.78 -6.29 -10.81
CA ASP A 204 -4.23 -7.60 -10.46
C ASP A 204 -2.83 -7.90 -10.99
N GLN A 205 -2.39 -7.16 -12.02
CA GLN A 205 -1.07 -7.26 -12.60
C GLN A 205 -0.44 -5.88 -12.79
N PHE A 206 0.84 -5.77 -12.41
CA PHE A 206 1.56 -4.50 -12.42
C PHE A 206 2.96 -4.68 -13.00
N GLN A 207 3.47 -3.63 -13.64
CA GLN A 207 4.87 -3.54 -14.03
C GLN A 207 5.43 -2.17 -13.67
N GLN A 208 6.58 -2.18 -13.03
CA GLN A 208 7.31 -0.98 -12.65
C GLN A 208 8.54 -0.85 -13.54
N ARG A 209 8.91 0.39 -13.87
CA ARG A 209 10.18 0.70 -14.50
C ARG A 209 10.63 2.10 -14.10
N TYR A 210 11.91 2.37 -14.17
CA TYR A 210 12.42 3.74 -14.09
C TYR A 210 13.47 3.98 -15.16
N THR A 211 13.61 5.26 -15.51
CA THR A 211 14.66 5.75 -16.39
C THR A 211 15.47 6.80 -15.65
N PHE A 212 16.77 6.87 -15.89
CA PHE A 212 17.63 7.90 -15.31
C PHE A 212 18.66 8.40 -16.31
N ARG A 213 19.16 9.62 -16.08
CA ARG A 213 20.22 10.27 -16.86
C ARG A 213 20.97 11.28 -16.01
N THR A 214 22.16 11.69 -16.43
CA THR A 214 22.83 12.83 -15.78
C THR A 214 22.04 14.11 -16.03
N LYS A 215 21.93 14.95 -15.01
CA LYS A 215 21.23 16.23 -15.06
C LYS A 215 21.88 17.17 -16.07
N GLU A 216 21.07 18.08 -16.58
CA GLU A 216 21.55 19.27 -17.26
C GLU A 216 22.35 20.12 -16.29
N VAL A 217 23.56 20.53 -16.68
CA VAL A 217 24.31 21.56 -15.96
C VAL A 217 24.08 22.86 -16.70
N GLN A 218 23.28 23.74 -16.11
CA GLN A 218 23.07 25.09 -16.65
C GLN A 218 24.41 25.83 -16.71
N ALA A 219 24.58 26.65 -17.76
CA ALA A 219 25.73 27.54 -17.82
C ALA A 219 25.75 28.45 -16.58
N GLY A 220 26.92 28.60 -15.95
CA GLY A 220 27.04 29.33 -14.70
C GLY A 220 28.48 29.62 -14.31
N GLY A 221 28.74 29.77 -13.02
CA GLY A 221 30.08 30.04 -12.47
C GLY A 221 30.39 31.54 -12.31
N THR A 222 31.57 31.83 -11.76
CA THR A 222 32.05 33.21 -11.64
C THR A 222 32.74 33.63 -12.95
N THR A 223 32.96 34.92 -13.14
CA THR A 223 33.75 35.44 -14.28
C THR A 223 35.13 34.78 -14.37
N SER A 224 35.71 34.39 -13.22
CA SER A 224 37.00 33.70 -13.12
C SER A 224 36.92 32.17 -13.32
N ARG A 225 35.73 31.57 -13.23
CA ARG A 225 35.50 30.11 -13.37
C ARG A 225 34.14 29.86 -14.01
N PRO A 226 34.00 30.11 -15.33
CA PRO A 226 32.77 29.78 -16.04
C PRO A 226 32.57 28.27 -16.06
N ILE A 227 31.34 27.85 -15.81
CA ILE A 227 30.85 26.48 -15.98
C ILE A 227 30.08 26.48 -17.30
N ALA A 228 30.58 25.72 -18.27
CA ALA A 228 29.92 25.57 -19.55
C ALA A 228 28.61 24.79 -19.38
N TYR A 229 27.64 25.10 -20.24
CA TYR A 229 26.43 24.31 -20.38
C TYR A 229 26.78 22.85 -20.70
N GLN A 230 26.17 21.91 -19.98
CA GLN A 230 26.24 20.49 -20.29
C GLN A 230 24.82 19.95 -20.47
N ALA A 231 24.54 19.44 -21.67
CA ALA A 231 23.28 18.78 -21.96
C ALA A 231 23.09 17.50 -21.11
N PRO A 232 21.84 17.07 -20.85
CA PRO A 232 21.57 15.80 -20.19
C PRO A 232 22.25 14.63 -20.88
N GLY A 233 22.71 13.66 -20.08
CA GLY A 233 23.34 12.44 -20.58
C GLY A 233 22.36 11.45 -21.23
N PRO A 234 22.88 10.32 -21.73
CA PRO A 234 22.04 9.26 -22.28
C PRO A 234 21.10 8.68 -21.21
N ILE A 235 19.92 8.24 -21.66
CA ILE A 235 18.90 7.64 -20.79
C ILE A 235 19.20 6.16 -20.60
N THR A 236 19.27 5.73 -19.34
CA THR A 236 19.30 4.32 -18.96
C THR A 236 17.93 3.90 -18.44
N THR A 237 17.46 2.71 -18.82
CA THR A 237 16.16 2.16 -18.40
C THR A 237 16.35 0.90 -17.59
N VAL A 238 15.60 0.78 -16.49
CA VAL A 238 15.52 -0.43 -15.67
C VAL A 238 14.07 -0.85 -15.56
N THR A 239 13.77 -2.08 -15.95
CA THR A 239 12.42 -2.65 -15.93
C THR A 239 12.35 -3.74 -14.87
N GLY A 240 11.38 -3.62 -13.97
CA GLY A 240 11.08 -4.63 -12.96
C GLY A 240 10.29 -5.81 -13.52
N SER A 241 10.23 -6.88 -12.72
CA SER A 241 9.36 -8.03 -13.00
C SER A 241 7.88 -7.62 -12.98
N VAL A 242 7.06 -8.38 -13.72
CA VAL A 242 5.60 -8.29 -13.58
C VAL A 242 5.20 -8.85 -12.22
N LEU A 243 4.42 -8.08 -11.48
CA LEU A 243 3.89 -8.45 -10.17
C LEU A 243 2.45 -8.90 -10.34
N ASN A 244 2.12 -10.06 -9.77
CA ASN A 244 0.77 -10.63 -9.78
C ASN A 244 0.21 -10.60 -8.36
N MET A 245 -1.07 -10.27 -8.22
CA MET A 245 -1.74 -10.23 -6.93
C MET A 245 -2.13 -11.63 -6.40
N HIS A 246 -2.12 -12.65 -7.26
CA HIS A 246 -2.63 -14.01 -6.99
C HIS A 246 -1.58 -15.06 -6.58
N VAL A 247 -0.47 -14.66 -5.94
CA VAL A 247 0.61 -15.61 -5.56
C VAL A 247 0.39 -16.20 -4.17
#